data_AF-A0A940SN23-F1
#
_entry.id   AF-A0A940SN23-F1
#
_cell.length_a   1.000
_cell.length_b   1.000
_cell.length_c   1.000
_cell.angle_alpha   90.00
_cell.angle_beta   90.00
_cell.angle_gamma   90.00
#
_symmetry.space_group_name_H-M   'P 1'
#
loop_
_entity.id
_entity.type
_entity.pdbx_description
1 polymer ?
#
loop_
_entity_poly.entity_id
_entity_poly.type
_entity_poly.pdbx_seq_one_letter_code
_entity_poly.pdbx_strand_id
1 'polypeptide(L)'
;MAKPKYIYLPEANCPTPQSPPAAVKGDYPCPCCDYITIPNGGDAPAYICPVCLWEIDPFTTAQDQPSDQNHGLSLVQARQNFAQYGAVVPHLKQYCRPPLPKEIPVGSGSK
;
A
#
# COMPACT_ATOMS: atom_id res chain seq x y z
N MET A 1 38.77 -2.44 26.16
CA MET A 1 37.81 -3.42 26.72
C MET A 1 36.44 -3.12 26.10
N ALA A 2 35.86 -4.05 25.32
CA ALA A 2 34.55 -3.85 24.72
C ALA A 2 33.45 -4.10 25.77
N LYS A 3 32.50 -3.16 25.90
CA LYS A 3 31.34 -3.32 26.79
C LYS A 3 30.33 -4.27 26.15
N PRO A 4 29.78 -5.24 26.89
CA PRO A 4 28.74 -6.12 26.35
C PRO A 4 27.48 -5.30 26.05
N LYS A 5 26.95 -5.45 24.83
CA LYS A 5 25.62 -4.96 24.45
C LYS A 5 24.59 -5.93 25.04
N TYR A 6 23.93 -5.53 26.11
CA TYR A 6 22.73 -6.22 26.57
C TYR A 6 21.57 -5.81 25.68
N ILE A 7 21.12 -6.73 24.83
CA ILE A 7 19.91 -6.60 24.05
C ILE A 7 18.80 -7.27 24.85
N TYR A 8 18.00 -6.47 25.56
CA TYR A 8 16.77 -6.95 26.18
C TYR A 8 15.68 -6.95 25.10
N LEU A 9 15.62 -8.00 24.30
CA LEU A 9 14.44 -8.28 23.49
C LEU A 9 13.53 -9.20 24.30
N PRO A 10 12.27 -8.83 24.55
CA PRO A 10 11.33 -9.74 25.19
C PRO A 10 11.12 -10.96 24.29
N GLU A 11 10.92 -12.13 24.90
CA GLU A 11 10.50 -13.32 24.17
C GLU A 11 9.07 -13.07 23.64
N ALA A 12 8.90 -13.13 22.32
CA ALA A 12 7.60 -13.00 21.68
C ALA A 12 6.81 -14.30 21.90
N ASN A 13 6.00 -14.37 22.95
CA ASN A 13 5.11 -15.50 23.23
C ASN A 13 3.69 -15.29 22.64
N CYS A 14 3.57 -14.48 21.59
CA CYS A 14 2.29 -14.24 20.93
C CYS A 14 1.86 -15.49 20.17
N PRO A 15 0.63 -16.01 20.36
CA PRO A 15 0.10 -17.08 19.53
C PRO A 15 0.18 -16.67 18.06
N THR A 16 0.84 -17.48 17.24
CA THR A 16 0.80 -17.29 15.78
C THR A 16 -0.64 -17.41 15.31
N PRO A 17 -1.19 -16.43 14.57
CA PRO A 17 -2.52 -16.55 13.99
C PRO A 17 -2.60 -17.83 13.15
N GLN A 18 -3.50 -18.74 13.52
CA GLN A 18 -3.65 -20.06 12.88
C GLN A 18 -4.31 -19.97 11.50
N SER A 19 -4.85 -18.80 11.15
CA SER A 19 -5.43 -18.49 9.86
C SER A 19 -4.91 -17.15 9.36
N PRO A 20 -4.73 -16.99 8.04
CA PRO A 20 -4.52 -15.67 7.47
C PRO A 20 -5.68 -14.77 7.89
N PRO A 21 -5.43 -13.48 8.21
CA PRO A 21 -6.52 -12.53 8.39
C PRO A 21 -7.42 -12.56 7.15
N ALA A 22 -8.74 -12.48 7.37
CA ALA A 22 -9.71 -12.44 6.30
C ALA A 22 -9.33 -11.33 5.30
N ALA A 23 -9.34 -11.65 4.00
CA ALA A 23 -8.95 -10.69 2.98
C ALA A 23 -9.91 -9.49 3.00
N VAL A 24 -9.35 -8.29 3.20
CA VAL A 24 -10.10 -7.02 3.15
C VAL A 24 -10.64 -6.83 1.73
N LYS A 25 -11.94 -6.54 1.61
CA LYS A 25 -12.61 -6.29 0.33
C LYS A 25 -12.62 -4.79 0.06
N GLY A 26 -12.00 -4.37 -1.05
CA GLY A 26 -12.09 -3.00 -1.55
C GLY A 26 -13.43 -2.69 -2.24
N ASP A 27 -13.85 -1.43 -2.17
CA ASP A 27 -15.04 -0.88 -2.81
C ASP A 27 -14.82 0.51 -3.44
N TYR A 28 -13.61 1.06 -3.30
CA TYR A 28 -13.23 2.36 -3.83
C TYR A 28 -11.90 2.30 -4.64
N PRO A 29 -11.75 3.11 -5.72
CA PRO A 29 -10.52 3.13 -6.50
C PRO A 29 -9.32 3.63 -5.69
N CYS A 30 -8.18 2.96 -5.86
CA CYS A 30 -6.91 3.47 -5.35
C CYS A 30 -6.55 4.78 -6.06
N PRO A 31 -6.18 5.85 -5.35
CA PRO A 31 -5.83 7.12 -5.98
C PRO A 31 -4.61 7.03 -6.90
N CYS A 32 -3.76 6.00 -6.72
CA CYS A 32 -2.55 5.80 -7.50
C CYS A 32 -2.75 4.90 -8.73
N CYS A 33 -3.45 3.77 -8.61
CA CYS A 33 -3.53 2.77 -9.68
C CYS A 33 -4.95 2.51 -10.21
N ASP A 34 -5.94 3.22 -9.69
CA ASP A 34 -7.36 3.17 -10.06
C ASP A 34 -8.08 1.83 -9.83
N TYR A 35 -7.37 0.75 -9.47
CA TYR A 35 -8.01 -0.52 -9.09
C TYR A 35 -8.84 -0.38 -7.81
N ILE A 36 -10.00 -1.06 -7.78
CA ILE A 36 -10.97 -1.04 -6.69
C ILE A 36 -10.45 -1.89 -5.53
N THR A 37 -9.61 -1.28 -4.69
CA THR A 37 -8.83 -1.98 -3.65
C THR A 37 -8.92 -1.31 -2.28
N ILE A 38 -9.36 -0.06 -2.22
CA ILE A 38 -9.47 0.70 -0.98
C ILE A 38 -10.84 0.38 -0.36
N PRO A 39 -10.91 -0.05 0.91
CA PRO A 39 -12.16 -0.34 1.58
C PRO A 39 -12.86 0.92 2.09
N ASN A 40 -14.01 0.75 2.75
CA ASN A 40 -14.74 1.79 3.49
C ASN A 40 -15.09 3.01 2.64
N GLY A 41 -15.38 2.83 1.35
CA GLY A 41 -15.68 3.94 0.45
C GLY A 41 -14.52 4.92 0.26
N GLY A 42 -13.28 4.47 0.51
CA GLY A 42 -12.07 5.29 0.39
C GLY A 42 -11.56 5.84 1.73
N ASP A 43 -12.38 5.83 2.79
CA ASP A 43 -11.98 6.27 4.14
C ASP A 43 -11.24 5.15 4.89
N ALA A 44 -10.00 4.93 4.46
CA ALA A 44 -9.15 3.86 4.94
C ALA A 44 -7.74 4.38 5.27
N PRO A 45 -7.57 5.22 6.31
CA PRO A 45 -6.27 5.79 6.66
C PRO A 45 -5.25 4.69 6.95
N ALA A 46 -4.02 4.89 6.46
CA ALA A 46 -2.92 3.92 6.54
C ALA A 46 -3.18 2.58 5.83
N TYR A 47 -4.27 2.43 5.08
CA TYR A 47 -4.47 1.26 4.25
C TYR A 47 -3.53 1.29 3.05
N ILE A 48 -2.86 0.17 2.78
CA ILE A 48 -1.90 0.04 1.69
C ILE A 48 -2.57 -0.72 0.55
N CYS A 49 -2.62 -0.11 -0.63
CA CYS A 49 -3.11 -0.78 -1.83
C CYS A 49 -2.21 -2.00 -2.16
N PRO A 50 -2.73 -3.24 -2.21
CA PRO A 50 -1.91 -4.42 -2.46
C PRO A 50 -1.41 -4.54 -3.92
N VAL A 51 -1.93 -3.70 -4.83
CA VAL A 51 -1.56 -3.72 -6.25
C VAL A 51 -0.39 -2.79 -6.55
N CYS A 52 -0.39 -1.57 -5.98
CA CYS A 52 0.66 -0.59 -6.24
C CYS A 52 1.52 -0.23 -5.03
N LEU A 53 1.07 -0.55 -3.81
CA LEU A 53 1.71 -0.23 -2.51
C LEU A 53 1.64 1.25 -2.13
N TRP A 54 0.71 2.03 -2.70
CA TRP A 54 0.38 3.36 -2.18
C TRP A 54 -0.36 3.24 -0.84
N GLU A 55 0.12 3.94 0.18
CA GLU A 55 -0.53 4.05 1.49
C GLU A 55 -1.45 5.28 1.51
N ILE A 56 -2.67 5.11 2.00
CA ILE A 56 -3.64 6.20 2.10
C ILE A 56 -3.21 7.18 3.20
N ASP A 57 -2.81 8.36 2.76
CA ASP A 57 -2.45 9.50 3.60
C ASP A 57 -3.62 10.49 3.68
N PRO A 58 -4.36 10.55 4.81
CA PRO A 58 -5.52 11.43 4.96
C PRO A 58 -5.15 12.92 5.09
N PHE A 59 -3.86 13.25 5.25
CA PHE A 59 -3.39 14.62 5.46
C PHE A 59 -2.84 15.27 4.18
N THR A 60 -2.74 14.51 3.09
CA THR A 60 -2.36 15.05 1.78
C THR A 60 -3.54 15.81 1.16
N THR A 61 -3.37 17.11 0.92
CA THR A 61 -4.42 18.01 0.40
C THR A 61 -4.33 18.25 -1.11
N ALA A 62 -3.15 18.06 -1.70
CA ALA A 62 -2.90 18.23 -3.13
C ALA A 62 -2.11 17.04 -3.70
N GLN A 63 -2.29 16.72 -4.98
CA GLN A 63 -1.68 15.52 -5.58
C GLN A 63 -0.16 15.61 -5.75
N ASP A 64 0.39 16.82 -5.80
CA ASP A 64 1.81 17.13 -5.90
C ASP A 64 2.48 17.31 -4.53
N GLN A 65 1.70 17.38 -3.45
CA GLN A 65 2.21 17.43 -2.09
C GLN A 65 2.90 16.09 -1.73
N PRO A 66 4.11 16.13 -1.15
CA PRO A 66 4.75 14.95 -0.57
C PRO A 66 3.89 14.31 0.52
N SER A 67 3.68 13.00 0.46
CA SER A 67 2.98 12.25 1.51
C SER A 67 3.98 11.73 2.54
N ASP A 68 3.71 11.97 3.82
CA ASP A 68 4.54 11.48 4.93
C ASP A 68 4.49 9.95 5.02
N GLN A 69 3.29 9.36 4.84
CA GLN A 69 3.09 7.91 4.83
C GLN A 69 3.85 7.22 3.69
N ASN A 70 4.06 7.92 2.57
CA ASN A 70 4.76 7.40 1.40
C ASN A 70 6.20 7.93 1.29
N HIS A 71 6.84 8.27 2.43
CA HIS A 71 8.24 8.69 2.51
C HIS A 71 8.60 9.89 1.61
N GLY A 72 7.69 10.85 1.49
CA GLY A 72 7.86 12.08 0.70
C GLY A 72 7.52 11.92 -0.79
N LEU A 73 7.00 10.77 -1.21
CA LEU A 73 6.50 10.58 -2.57
C LEU A 73 5.17 11.31 -2.75
N SER A 74 5.01 12.09 -3.81
CA SER A 74 3.71 12.68 -4.17
C SER A 74 2.84 11.70 -4.96
N LEU A 75 1.53 11.91 -4.97
CA LEU A 75 0.60 11.05 -5.71
C LEU A 75 0.88 11.11 -7.23
N VAL A 76 1.28 12.26 -7.75
CA VAL A 76 1.68 12.42 -9.16
C VAL A 76 2.88 11.53 -9.49
N GLN A 77 3.91 11.54 -8.64
CA GLN A 77 5.10 10.69 -8.82
C GLN A 77 4.75 9.21 -8.69
N ALA A 78 3.90 8.85 -7.72
CA ALA A 78 3.44 7.48 -7.52
C ALA A 78 2.69 6.92 -8.75
N ARG A 79 1.81 7.72 -9.37
CA ARG A 79 1.12 7.35 -10.61
C ARG A 79 2.10 7.11 -11.76
N GLN A 80 3.09 7.99 -11.92
CA GLN A 80 4.15 7.84 -12.94
C GLN A 80 4.96 6.56 -12.70
N ASN A 81 5.37 6.32 -11.46
CA ASN A 81 6.09 5.12 -11.08
C ASN A 81 5.26 3.86 -11.29
N PHE A 82 3.98 3.88 -10.95
CA PHE A 82 3.11 2.73 -11.18
C PHE A 82 2.98 2.41 -12.67
N ALA A 83 2.82 3.41 -13.54
CA ALA A 83 2.79 3.21 -14.98
C ALA A 83 4.10 2.60 -15.52
N GLN A 84 5.26 2.97 -14.94
CA GLN A 84 6.56 2.50 -15.39
C GLN A 84 6.99 1.16 -14.81
N TYR A 85 6.71 0.92 -13.52
CA TYR A 85 7.27 -0.19 -12.74
C TYR A 85 6.19 -1.14 -12.20
N GLY A 86 4.92 -0.75 -12.27
CA GLY A 86 3.80 -1.48 -11.66
C GLY A 86 3.82 -1.47 -10.13
N ALA A 87 4.49 -0.47 -9.52
CA ALA A 87 4.56 -0.20 -8.07
C ALA A 87 4.86 1.29 -7.84
N VAL A 88 4.53 1.82 -6.65
CA VAL A 88 4.83 3.23 -6.29
C VAL A 88 6.33 3.51 -6.19
N VAL A 89 7.13 2.49 -5.90
CA VAL A 89 8.60 2.53 -5.93
C VAL A 89 9.13 1.20 -6.50
N PRO A 90 10.15 1.21 -7.39
CA PRO A 90 10.60 -0.01 -8.09
C PRO A 90 10.92 -1.21 -7.20
N HIS A 91 11.60 -1.00 -6.07
CA HIS A 91 12.02 -2.09 -5.18
C HIS A 91 10.84 -2.75 -4.43
N LEU A 92 9.68 -2.07 -4.35
CA LEU A 92 8.47 -2.60 -3.73
C LEU A 92 7.67 -3.52 -4.66
N LYS A 93 8.04 -3.61 -5.94
CA LYS A 93 7.33 -4.42 -6.94
C LYS A 93 7.18 -5.89 -6.52
N GLN A 94 8.18 -6.44 -5.84
CA GLN A 94 8.16 -7.82 -5.35
C GLN A 94 7.06 -8.10 -4.31
N TYR A 95 6.53 -7.06 -3.65
CA TYR A 95 5.45 -7.17 -2.67
C TYR A 95 4.07 -6.85 -3.26
N CYS A 96 4.03 -6.37 -4.50
CA CYS A 96 2.79 -6.12 -5.24
C CYS A 96 2.21 -7.44 -5.74
N ARG A 97 0.88 -7.50 -5.80
CA ARG A 97 0.16 -8.57 -6.53
C ARG A 97 -0.58 -8.00 -7.75
N PRO A 98 -0.90 -8.83 -8.76
CA PRO A 98 -1.84 -8.41 -9.80
C PRO A 98 -3.21 -8.05 -9.19
N PRO A 99 -3.98 -7.16 -9.84
CA PRO A 99 -5.37 -6.91 -9.45
C PRO A 99 -6.20 -8.20 -9.64
N LEU A 100 -7.16 -8.42 -8.75
CA LEU A 100 -8.15 -9.47 -8.93
C LEU A 100 -9.16 -9.04 -10.01
N PRO A 101 -9.85 -9.97 -10.70
CA PRO A 101 -10.84 -9.61 -11.72
C PRO A 101 -11.93 -8.65 -11.22
N LYS A 102 -12.35 -8.78 -9.96
CA LYS A 102 -13.35 -7.90 -9.31
C LYS A 102 -12.82 -6.50 -8.98
N GLU A 103 -11.51 -6.29 -9.02
CA GLU A 103 -10.86 -5.01 -8.70
C GLU A 103 -10.61 -4.16 -9.96
N ILE A 104 -10.85 -4.72 -11.15
CA ILE A 104 -10.72 -4.02 -12.43
C ILE A 104 -11.95 -3.13 -12.63
N PRO A 105 -11.80 -1.80 -12.79
CA PRO A 105 -12.92 -0.90 -13.02
C PRO A 105 -13.69 -1.24 -14.30
N VAL A 106 -15.02 -1.34 -14.19
CA VAL A 106 -15.91 -1.60 -15.34
C VAL A 106 -15.86 -0.40 -16.29
N GLY A 107 -15.30 -0.58 -17.48
CA GLY A 107 -15.11 0.48 -18.49
C GLY A 107 -13.65 0.85 -18.76
N SER A 108 -12.70 0.36 -17.96
CA SER A 108 -11.28 0.44 -18.27
C SER A 108 -10.90 -0.72 -19.21
N GLY A 109 -11.16 -0.53 -20.51
CA GLY A 109 -10.59 -1.42 -21.53
C GLY A 109 -9.07 -1.46 -21.38
N SER A 110 -8.49 -2.66 -21.49
CA SER A 110 -7.06 -2.94 -21.39
C SER A 110 -6.22 -1.81 -22.00
N LYS A 111 -5.46 -1.10 -21.17
CA LYS A 111 -4.32 -0.30 -21.64
C LYS A 111 -3.13 -1.23 -21.84
#